data_AF-A0A3B6UD04-F1
#
_entry.id   AF-A0A3B6UD04-F1
#
_cell.length_a   1.000
_cell.length_b   1.000
_cell.length_c   1.000
_cell.angle_alpha   90.00
_cell.angle_beta   90.00
_cell.angle_gamma   90.00
#
_symmetry.space_group_name_H-M   'P 1'
#
loop_
_entity.id
_entity.type
_entity.pdbx_description
1 polymer ?
#
loop_
_entity_poly.entity_id
_entity_poly.type
_entity_poly.pdbx_seq_one_letter_code
_entity_poly.pdbx_strand_id
1 'polypeptide(L)'
;MRTTPYDIIVVMTNNWNYPIILIRPGKGVWLPKPQSAPFIYIVDTAFLGDKLYGITHAEDLVSFGIDFDNKGVPTITTIERLIRHPPGNYWFNVWSDDNGNFDSTNNDTRNIDEVADNEEQSKEDTIEQRRKKTGDDMILEGVTPWWDDEDEVRDHWYLVESCGKLLMVIRQVRVPPYNISFTLKVEVYEADACKGAHCWVPIVGGLGSQTLFISRFFCKSISTCDEADQDAIHFIDTGEKYNMKSQTMSKIWRDIEYFESMWIFSPELVV
;
A
#
# COMPACT_ATOMS: atom_id res chain seq x y z
N MET A 1 -0.28 -13.61 30.44
CA MET A 1 -0.84 -14.10 29.16
C MET A 1 -0.34 -13.16 28.08
N ARG A 2 0.46 -13.64 27.13
CA ARG A 2 0.87 -12.82 25.99
C ARG A 2 -0.37 -12.57 25.14
N THR A 3 -0.72 -11.30 24.97
CA THR A 3 -1.82 -10.87 24.11
C THR A 3 -1.42 -11.18 22.67
N THR A 4 -2.23 -11.99 22.00
CA THR A 4 -1.96 -12.37 20.63
C THR A 4 -2.15 -11.17 19.69
N PRO A 5 -1.45 -11.13 18.55
CA PRO A 5 -1.56 -10.09 17.50
C PRO A 5 -2.97 -9.94 16.93
N TYR A 6 -3.81 -10.96 17.11
CA TYR A 6 -5.21 -11.00 16.65
C TYR A 6 -6.11 -9.90 17.22
N ASP A 7 -5.62 -9.11 18.19
CA ASP A 7 -6.37 -7.98 18.75
C ASP A 7 -5.99 -6.63 18.11
N ILE A 8 -5.03 -6.58 17.18
CA ILE A 8 -4.58 -5.33 16.55
C ILE A 8 -5.16 -5.20 15.15
N ILE A 9 -5.73 -4.04 14.88
CA ILE A 9 -6.12 -3.59 13.54
C ILE A 9 -5.11 -2.56 13.09
N VAL A 10 -4.56 -2.75 11.89
CA VAL A 10 -3.73 -1.76 11.20
C VAL A 10 -4.64 -1.07 10.20
N VAL A 11 -4.64 0.25 10.22
CA VAL A 11 -5.39 1.06 9.26
C VAL A 11 -4.40 1.87 8.46
N MET A 12 -4.38 1.64 7.15
CA MET A 12 -3.74 2.52 6.18
C MET A 12 -4.69 3.68 5.89
N THR A 13 -4.19 4.92 5.93
CA THR A 13 -4.99 6.11 5.63
C THR A 13 -4.40 6.88 4.47
N ASN A 14 -5.25 7.67 3.82
CA ASN A 14 -4.84 8.66 2.83
C ASN A 14 -4.41 10.00 3.47
N ASN A 15 -4.27 10.04 4.81
CA ASN A 15 -3.78 11.21 5.52
C ASN A 15 -2.26 11.10 5.66
N TRP A 16 -1.54 12.02 5.01
CA TRP A 16 -0.09 12.07 4.99
C TRP A 16 0.57 12.27 6.36
N ASN A 17 -0.14 12.85 7.33
CA ASN A 17 0.35 12.93 8.70
C ASN A 17 0.31 11.57 9.40
N TYR A 18 -0.71 10.75 9.12
CA TYR A 18 -0.93 9.47 9.81
C TYR A 18 -1.24 8.33 8.83
N PRO A 19 -0.30 8.00 7.92
CA PRO A 19 -0.53 7.00 6.87
C PRO A 19 -0.77 5.61 7.43
N ILE A 20 -0.26 5.31 8.63
CA ILE A 20 -0.48 4.05 9.37
C ILE A 20 -0.98 4.37 10.77
N ILE A 21 -2.03 3.67 11.19
CA ILE A 21 -2.60 3.74 12.54
C ILE A 21 -2.69 2.32 13.12
N LEU A 22 -2.29 2.15 14.38
CA LEU A 22 -2.49 0.89 15.12
C LEU A 22 -3.64 1.06 16.09
N ILE A 23 -4.64 0.18 16.01
CA ILE A 23 -5.82 0.21 16.86
C ILE A 23 -5.90 -1.12 17.59
N ARG A 24 -6.10 -1.06 18.91
CA ARG A 24 -6.55 -2.22 19.68
C ARG A 24 -7.96 -1.93 20.21
N PRO A 25 -8.99 -2.60 19.69
CA PRO A 25 -10.37 -2.36 20.10
C PRO A 25 -10.54 -2.42 21.62
N GLY A 26 -11.19 -1.40 22.19
CA GLY A 26 -11.43 -1.28 23.63
C GLY A 26 -10.20 -0.95 24.49
N LYS A 27 -9.02 -0.74 23.89
CA LYS A 27 -7.79 -0.37 24.62
C LYS A 27 -7.24 1.00 24.20
N GLY A 28 -7.15 1.27 22.90
CA GLY A 28 -6.72 2.57 22.40
C GLY A 28 -6.10 2.52 21.01
N VAL A 29 -5.50 3.65 20.64
CA VAL A 29 -4.93 3.92 19.31
C VAL A 29 -3.53 4.47 19.46
N TRP A 30 -2.63 4.06 18.57
CA TRP A 30 -1.31 4.67 18.39
C TRP A 30 -1.21 5.31 17.03
N LEU A 31 -0.56 6.49 17.01
CA LEU A 31 -0.30 7.29 15.83
C LEU A 31 1.20 7.55 15.73
N PRO A 32 1.78 7.50 14.52
CA PRO A 32 3.14 7.94 14.30
C PRO A 32 3.25 9.45 14.51
N LYS A 33 4.47 9.96 14.64
CA LYS A 33 4.71 11.40 14.51
C LYS A 33 4.25 11.83 13.09
N PRO A 34 3.57 12.98 12.94
CA PRO A 34 3.18 13.49 11.64
C PRO A 34 4.35 13.47 10.64
N GLN A 35 4.08 12.93 9.45
CA GLN A 35 5.00 12.92 8.32
C GLN A 35 6.36 12.26 8.60
N SER A 36 6.40 11.26 9.48
CA SER A 36 7.65 10.60 9.86
C SER A 36 7.97 9.39 8.96
N ALA A 37 9.23 9.30 8.55
CA ALA A 37 9.77 8.10 7.95
C ALA A 37 9.84 6.94 8.98
N PRO A 38 9.65 5.68 8.55
CA PRO A 38 9.36 5.27 7.18
C PRO A 38 7.86 5.32 6.82
N PHE A 39 6.97 5.70 7.75
CA PHE A 39 5.52 5.52 7.62
C PHE A 39 4.92 6.20 6.37
N ILE A 40 5.42 7.39 6.01
CA ILE A 40 4.97 8.12 4.80
C ILE A 40 5.33 7.44 3.48
N TYR A 41 6.19 6.42 3.50
CA TYR A 41 6.64 5.70 2.32
C TYR A 41 6.07 4.28 2.23
N ILE A 42 5.31 3.84 3.23
CA ILE A 42 4.67 2.54 3.22
C ILE A 42 3.46 2.60 2.31
N VAL A 43 3.39 1.68 1.35
CA VAL A 43 2.32 1.60 0.36
C VAL A 43 1.30 0.52 0.69
N ASP A 44 1.75 -0.56 1.36
CA ASP A 44 0.87 -1.63 1.83
C ASP A 44 1.50 -2.34 3.05
N THR A 45 0.66 -3.02 3.83
CA THR A 45 1.06 -3.72 5.06
C THR A 45 0.41 -5.09 5.18
N ALA A 46 1.11 -6.02 5.82
CA ALA A 46 0.59 -7.35 6.12
C ALA A 46 1.13 -7.86 7.45
N PHE A 47 0.33 -8.66 8.14
CA PHE A 47 0.79 -9.43 9.29
C PHE A 47 1.36 -10.77 8.83
N LEU A 48 2.52 -11.14 9.38
CA LEU A 48 3.01 -12.51 9.34
C LEU A 48 3.26 -12.95 10.79
N GLY A 49 2.39 -13.84 11.28
CA GLY A 49 2.40 -14.25 12.68
C GLY A 49 2.13 -13.07 13.61
N ASP A 50 3.11 -12.70 14.42
CA ASP A 50 3.04 -11.60 15.40
C ASP A 50 3.72 -10.30 14.99
N LYS A 51 4.26 -10.27 13.78
CA LYS A 51 4.97 -9.11 13.26
C LYS A 51 4.16 -8.45 12.15
N LEU A 52 4.17 -7.13 12.19
CA LEU A 52 3.65 -6.30 11.12
C LEU A 52 4.79 -5.99 10.15
N TYR A 53 4.50 -6.09 8.87
CA TYR A 53 5.41 -5.76 7.79
C TYR A 53 4.77 -4.71 6.90
N GLY A 54 5.60 -3.87 6.29
CA GLY A 54 5.20 -2.92 5.27
C GLY A 54 6.18 -2.93 4.12
N ILE A 55 5.66 -2.61 2.93
CA ILE A 55 6.47 -2.40 1.73
C ILE A 55 6.46 -0.94 1.30
N THR A 56 7.52 -0.50 0.64
CA THR A 56 7.59 0.83 0.02
C THR A 56 7.50 0.73 -1.51
N HIS A 57 7.33 1.88 -2.19
CA HIS A 57 7.49 1.96 -3.65
C HIS A 57 8.89 1.59 -4.15
N ALA A 58 9.91 1.69 -3.29
CA ALA A 58 11.25 1.20 -3.59
C ALA A 58 11.38 -0.31 -3.31
N GLU A 59 10.27 -1.00 -3.08
CA GLU A 59 10.20 -2.45 -2.81
C GLU A 59 11.02 -2.84 -1.57
N ASP A 60 11.22 -1.89 -0.65
CA ASP A 60 11.85 -2.19 0.64
C ASP A 60 10.87 -2.92 1.53
N LEU A 61 11.31 -4.00 2.16
CA LEU A 61 10.52 -4.67 3.19
C LEU A 61 10.94 -4.16 4.57
N VAL A 62 9.99 -3.56 5.29
CA VAL A 62 10.17 -3.05 6.64
C VAL A 62 9.37 -3.90 7.61
N SER A 63 9.96 -4.24 8.75
CA SER A 63 9.25 -4.90 9.85
C SER A 63 9.08 -3.95 11.03
N PHE A 64 7.93 -4.04 11.69
CA PHE A 64 7.54 -3.22 12.82
C PHE A 64 7.32 -4.11 14.04
N GLY A 65 8.14 -3.90 15.07
CA GLY A 65 7.94 -4.53 16.38
C GLY A 65 6.86 -3.79 17.16
N ILE A 66 5.80 -4.50 17.52
CA ILE A 66 4.69 -3.95 18.29
C ILE A 66 4.77 -4.44 19.74
N ASP A 67 4.71 -3.50 20.68
CA ASP A 67 4.55 -3.77 22.11
C ASP A 67 3.30 -3.05 22.65
N PHE A 68 2.98 -3.26 23.92
CA PHE A 68 1.82 -2.65 24.57
C PHE A 68 2.23 -1.85 25.79
N ASP A 69 1.67 -0.65 25.92
CA ASP A 69 1.83 0.15 27.13
C ASP A 69 1.09 -0.47 28.33
N ASN A 70 1.19 0.18 29.49
CA ASN A 70 0.51 -0.26 30.72
C ASN A 70 -1.02 -0.24 30.65
N LYS A 71 -1.62 0.44 29.66
CA LYS A 71 -3.07 0.47 29.38
C LYS A 71 -3.47 -0.52 28.29
N GLY A 72 -2.50 -1.18 27.66
CA GLY A 72 -2.71 -2.13 26.57
C GLY A 72 -2.82 -1.47 25.19
N VAL A 73 -2.46 -0.20 25.04
CA VAL A 73 -2.40 0.50 23.75
C VAL A 73 -1.20 -0.04 22.97
N PRO A 74 -1.37 -0.42 21.68
CA PRO A 74 -0.24 -0.88 20.88
C PRO A 74 0.76 0.27 20.66
N THR A 75 2.03 -0.02 20.49
CA THR A 75 3.06 0.98 20.17
C THR A 75 4.15 0.32 19.33
N ILE A 76 4.63 1.03 18.31
CA ILE A 76 5.78 0.58 17.52
C ILE A 76 7.05 0.89 18.31
N THR A 77 7.82 -0.14 18.63
CA THR A 77 9.05 -0.05 19.43
C THR A 77 10.31 -0.25 18.61
N THR A 78 10.24 -1.05 17.55
CA THR A 78 11.36 -1.30 16.64
C THR A 78 10.91 -1.20 15.20
N ILE A 79 11.81 -0.72 14.35
CA ILE A 79 11.64 -0.61 12.91
C ILE A 79 12.91 -1.18 12.28
N GLU A 80 12.79 -2.25 11.51
CA GLU A 80 13.92 -2.88 10.84
C GLU A 80 13.63 -3.00 9.34
N ARG A 81 14.47 -2.35 8.53
CA ARG A 81 14.47 -2.52 7.08
C ARG A 81 15.19 -3.82 6.74
N LEU A 82 14.42 -4.85 6.39
CA LEU A 82 14.89 -6.19 6.08
C LEU A 82 15.43 -6.23 4.65
N ILE A 83 14.58 -5.99 3.65
CA ILE A 83 14.99 -5.97 2.24
C ILE A 83 15.32 -4.54 1.84
N ARG A 84 16.44 -4.38 1.12
CA ARG A 84 16.93 -3.07 0.66
C ARG A 84 17.11 -3.09 -0.84
N HIS A 85 16.41 -2.23 -1.55
CA HIS A 85 16.83 -1.89 -2.90
C HIS A 85 17.74 -0.66 -2.89
N PRO A 86 18.72 -0.61 -3.81
CA PRO A 86 19.49 0.60 -4.03
C PRO A 86 18.52 1.76 -4.32
N PRO A 87 18.80 2.99 -3.86
CA PRO A 87 18.00 4.15 -4.24
C PRO A 87 18.11 4.35 -5.77
N GLY A 88 17.19 3.75 -6.51
CA GLY A 88 17.06 3.91 -7.95
C GLY A 88 16.34 5.20 -8.25
N ASN A 89 17.07 6.31 -8.36
CA ASN A 89 16.60 7.58 -8.93
C ASN A 89 15.19 8.03 -8.47
N TYR A 90 14.89 7.95 -7.18
CA TYR A 90 13.65 8.47 -6.61
C TYR A 90 13.86 9.87 -6.04
N TRP A 91 12.81 10.69 -6.07
CA TRP A 91 12.83 12.06 -5.55
C TRP A 91 12.90 12.15 -4.01
N PHE A 92 12.86 11.02 -3.30
CA PHE A 92 12.84 10.96 -1.84
C PHE A 92 13.88 9.97 -1.29
N ASN A 93 14.71 10.45 -0.37
CA ASN A 93 15.68 9.63 0.35
C ASN A 93 15.04 9.07 1.63
N VAL A 94 14.34 7.93 1.53
CA VAL A 94 13.61 7.25 2.63
C VAL A 94 14.43 7.09 3.92
N TRP A 95 15.75 6.93 3.78
CA TRP A 95 16.66 6.56 4.87
C TRP A 95 17.94 7.41 4.93
N SER A 96 17.95 8.60 4.33
CA SER A 96 19.10 9.49 4.53
C SER A 96 19.09 10.02 5.96
N ASP A 97 20.21 9.90 6.67
CA ASP A 97 20.43 10.41 8.03
C ASP A 97 20.37 11.95 8.13
N ASP A 98 20.05 12.65 7.04
CA ASP A 98 19.88 14.10 7.02
C ASP A 98 18.51 14.46 7.58
N ASN A 99 18.55 14.91 8.83
CA ASN A 99 17.52 15.68 9.50
C ASN A 99 17.38 17.06 8.79
N GLY A 100 16.93 17.05 7.54
CA GLY A 100 16.88 18.19 6.64
C GLY A 100 15.47 18.73 6.50
N ASN A 101 15.23 19.84 7.19
CA ASN A 101 14.12 20.76 7.00
C ASN A 101 13.59 20.77 5.54
N PHE A 102 12.38 20.28 5.30
CA PHE A 102 11.69 20.49 4.02
C PHE A 102 11.25 21.96 3.99
N ASP A 103 12.20 22.84 3.70
CA ASP A 103 11.94 24.26 3.50
C ASP A 103 11.27 24.38 2.13
N SER A 104 9.97 24.60 2.14
CA SER A 104 9.19 24.98 0.96
C SER A 104 9.59 26.41 0.57
N THR A 105 10.76 26.57 -0.03
CA THR A 105 11.13 27.83 -0.69
C THR A 105 10.71 27.76 -2.15
N ASN A 106 9.42 27.97 -2.41
CA ASN A 106 8.98 28.46 -3.72
C ASN A 106 9.35 29.95 -3.82
N ASN A 107 10.59 30.22 -4.22
CA ASN A 107 10.95 31.54 -4.72
C ASN A 107 10.54 31.64 -6.19
N ASP A 108 9.31 32.09 -6.44
CA ASP A 108 8.97 32.72 -7.71
C ASP A 108 8.36 34.10 -7.46
N THR A 109 9.25 35.07 -7.37
CA THR A 109 8.93 36.49 -7.39
C THR A 109 8.46 36.86 -8.80
N ARG A 110 7.14 36.95 -9.02
CA ARG A 110 6.58 37.72 -10.13
C ARG A 110 5.52 38.68 -9.61
N ASN A 111 5.92 39.95 -9.52
CA ASN A 111 5.02 41.09 -9.39
C ASN A 111 3.98 41.08 -10.51
N ILE A 112 2.69 41.09 -10.17
CA ILE A 112 1.64 41.68 -10.99
C ILE A 112 0.71 42.45 -10.06
N ASP A 113 0.57 43.74 -10.37
CA ASP A 113 -0.26 44.73 -9.70
C ASP A 113 -1.76 44.38 -9.68
N GLU A 114 -2.38 44.87 -8.62
CA GLU A 114 -3.78 45.22 -8.31
C GLU A 114 -4.99 44.77 -9.19
N VAL A 115 -6.06 44.50 -8.42
CA VAL A 115 -7.51 44.72 -8.63
C VAL A 115 -8.37 43.52 -9.06
N ALA A 116 -9.19 43.03 -8.12
CA ALA A 116 -10.67 43.04 -8.16
C ALA A 116 -11.25 41.91 -7.28
N ASP A 117 -12.05 42.30 -6.29
CA ASP A 117 -12.81 41.44 -5.38
C ASP A 117 -13.61 40.36 -6.11
N ASN A 118 -13.41 39.09 -5.70
CA ASN A 118 -14.37 38.00 -5.89
C ASN A 118 -14.43 37.18 -4.59
N GLU A 119 -15.47 37.41 -3.78
CA GLU A 119 -15.67 36.79 -2.45
C GLU A 119 -15.91 35.26 -2.46
N GLU A 120 -15.94 34.59 -3.62
CA GLU A 120 -16.03 33.13 -3.72
C GLU A 120 -14.66 32.41 -3.74
N GLN A 121 -13.57 33.12 -4.02
CA GLN A 121 -12.22 32.53 -4.12
C GLN A 121 -11.58 32.26 -2.74
N SER A 122 -12.11 32.87 -1.66
CA SER A 122 -11.51 32.78 -0.32
C SER A 122 -11.79 31.47 0.43
N LYS A 123 -12.85 30.72 0.08
CA LYS A 123 -13.23 29.50 0.80
C LYS A 123 -12.45 28.29 0.34
N GLU A 124 -12.23 28.15 -0.97
CA GLU A 124 -11.42 27.08 -1.58
C GLU A 124 -9.97 27.16 -1.08
N ASP A 125 -9.34 28.34 -1.14
CA ASP A 125 -7.98 28.58 -0.64
C ASP A 125 -7.85 28.30 0.87
N THR A 126 -8.89 28.60 1.67
CA THR A 126 -8.89 28.30 3.11
C THR A 126 -9.05 26.80 3.37
N ILE A 127 -9.83 26.08 2.56
CA ILE A 127 -10.00 24.63 2.65
C ILE A 127 -8.72 23.93 2.21
N GLU A 128 -8.10 24.35 1.11
CA GLU A 128 -6.86 23.77 0.59
C GLU A 128 -5.67 24.03 1.55
N GLN A 129 -5.56 25.24 2.10
CA GLN A 129 -4.59 25.52 3.17
C GLN A 129 -4.86 24.70 4.45
N ARG A 130 -6.12 24.40 4.76
CA ARG A 130 -6.48 23.50 5.86
C ARG A 130 -6.12 22.06 5.54
N ARG A 131 -6.40 21.55 4.34
CA ARG A 131 -6.04 20.21 3.86
C ARG A 131 -4.52 20.00 3.85
N LYS A 132 -3.75 20.99 3.42
CA LYS A 132 -2.28 21.00 3.53
C LYS A 132 -1.80 20.98 4.99
N LYS A 133 -2.51 21.64 5.91
CA LYS A 133 -2.22 21.59 7.36
C LYS A 133 -2.65 20.27 8.01
N THR A 134 -3.75 19.65 7.58
CA THR A 134 -4.25 18.38 8.11
C THR A 134 -3.61 17.15 7.45
N GLY A 135 -2.88 17.34 6.34
CA GLY A 135 -2.20 16.28 5.59
C GLY A 135 -3.14 15.50 4.67
N ASP A 136 -4.36 16.00 4.42
CA ASP A 136 -5.41 15.27 3.68
C ASP A 136 -5.25 15.32 2.15
N ASP A 137 -4.40 16.23 1.63
CA ASP A 137 -4.22 16.47 0.17
C ASP A 137 -2.97 15.78 -0.43
N MET A 138 -2.17 15.09 0.38
CA MET A 138 -0.98 14.38 -0.09
C MET A 138 -1.26 12.88 -0.04
N ILE A 139 -1.65 12.33 -1.18
CA ILE A 139 -2.12 10.96 -1.30
C ILE A 139 -1.00 10.11 -1.92
N LEU A 140 -0.30 9.28 -1.12
CA LEU A 140 0.67 8.27 -1.61
C LEU A 140 0.02 6.86 -1.56
N GLU A 141 -1.04 6.66 -2.33
CA GLU A 141 -1.91 5.49 -2.21
C GLU A 141 -1.40 4.26 -2.99
N GLY A 142 -0.09 3.96 -2.93
CA GLY A 142 0.51 2.83 -3.66
C GLY A 142 0.34 2.90 -5.19
N VAL A 143 -0.22 4.00 -5.69
CA VAL A 143 -0.50 4.36 -7.06
C VAL A 143 0.09 5.75 -7.21
N THR A 144 1.04 5.95 -8.11
CA THR A 144 1.55 7.29 -8.40
C THR A 144 0.68 7.89 -9.49
N PRO A 145 -0.15 8.93 -9.22
CA PRO A 145 -0.88 9.62 -10.27
C PRO A 145 -0.06 10.84 -10.67
N TRP A 146 0.66 10.76 -11.79
CA TRP A 146 1.19 11.98 -12.40
C TRP A 146 0.07 12.59 -13.24
N TRP A 147 -0.34 13.79 -12.87
CA TRP A 147 -1.28 14.55 -13.68
C TRP A 147 -0.56 14.96 -14.96
N ASP A 148 -1.23 14.74 -16.08
CA ASP A 148 -0.81 14.97 -17.47
C ASP A 148 -0.20 13.75 -18.17
N ASP A 149 -1.06 12.80 -18.59
CA ASP A 149 -1.14 12.35 -19.99
C ASP A 149 -2.25 11.29 -20.21
N GLU A 150 -2.89 11.35 -21.38
CA GLU A 150 -3.83 10.35 -21.87
C GLU A 150 -3.09 9.01 -22.11
N ASP A 151 -3.54 7.93 -21.44
CA ASP A 151 -3.02 6.55 -21.54
C ASP A 151 -1.82 6.23 -20.63
N GLU A 152 -2.10 6.21 -19.32
CA GLU A 152 -1.10 6.03 -18.25
C GLU A 152 -0.89 4.54 -17.92
N VAL A 153 0.37 4.14 -17.68
CA VAL A 153 0.72 2.83 -17.13
C VAL A 153 1.11 3.02 -15.66
N ARG A 154 0.38 2.35 -14.76
CA ARG A 154 0.54 2.46 -13.31
C ARG A 154 0.92 1.12 -12.70
N ASP A 155 2.01 1.14 -11.94
CA ASP A 155 2.41 0.00 -11.11
C ASP A 155 1.69 0.09 -9.77
N HIS A 156 1.20 -1.05 -9.30
CA HIS A 156 0.54 -1.22 -8.01
C HIS A 156 1.28 -2.29 -7.23
N TRP A 157 1.56 -2.03 -5.96
CA TRP A 157 2.26 -2.94 -5.07
C TRP A 157 1.31 -3.44 -3.98
N TYR A 158 1.31 -4.75 -3.76
CA TYR A 158 0.52 -5.39 -2.72
C TYR A 158 1.39 -6.31 -1.88
N LEU A 159 1.21 -6.29 -0.57
CA LEU A 159 1.86 -7.19 0.38
C LEU A 159 0.83 -8.16 0.94
N VAL A 160 1.09 -9.45 0.79
CA VAL A 160 0.11 -10.49 1.18
C VAL A 160 0.81 -11.58 1.97
N GLU A 161 0.20 -11.97 3.09
CA GLU A 161 0.60 -13.19 3.78
C GLU A 161 -0.07 -14.41 3.13
N SER A 162 0.71 -15.45 2.90
CA SER A 162 0.25 -16.73 2.35
C SER A 162 1.05 -17.88 2.93
N CYS A 163 0.39 -18.79 3.65
CA CYS A 163 0.97 -20.00 4.22
C CYS A 163 2.26 -19.78 5.03
N GLY A 164 2.30 -18.73 5.85
CA GLY A 164 3.46 -18.38 6.68
C GLY A 164 4.59 -17.69 5.92
N LYS A 165 4.32 -17.18 4.73
CA LYS A 165 5.26 -16.44 3.87
C LYS A 165 4.69 -15.07 3.53
N LEU A 166 5.59 -14.11 3.29
CA LEU A 166 5.22 -12.79 2.75
C LEU A 166 5.48 -12.77 1.26
N LEU A 167 4.44 -12.38 0.52
CA LEU A 167 4.46 -12.24 -0.92
C LEU A 167 4.30 -10.76 -1.29
N MET A 168 5.13 -10.28 -2.21
CA MET A 168 4.91 -9.00 -2.90
C MET A 168 4.32 -9.29 -4.28
N VAL A 169 3.18 -8.69 -4.59
CA VAL A 169 2.58 -8.72 -5.92
C VAL A 169 2.72 -7.34 -6.53
N ILE A 170 3.37 -7.25 -7.68
CA ILE A 170 3.46 -6.04 -8.50
C ILE A 170 2.53 -6.23 -9.70
N ARG A 171 1.57 -5.33 -9.86
CA ARG A 171 0.62 -5.32 -10.96
C ARG A 171 0.78 -4.05 -11.77
N GLN A 172 1.12 -4.21 -13.04
CA GLN A 172 1.15 -3.11 -14.00
C GLN A 172 -0.20 -3.01 -14.71
N VAL A 173 -0.83 -1.85 -14.60
CA VAL A 173 -2.17 -1.58 -15.13
C VAL A 173 -2.09 -0.45 -16.14
N ARG A 174 -2.70 -0.64 -17.32
CA ARG A 174 -2.91 0.44 -18.28
C ARG A 174 -4.26 1.07 -18.04
N VAL A 175 -4.29 2.40 -17.99
CA VAL A 175 -5.49 3.20 -17.75
C VAL A 175 -5.68 4.12 -18.96
N PRO A 176 -6.40 3.64 -20.01
CA PRO A 176 -6.63 4.44 -21.19
C PRO A 176 -7.66 5.55 -20.91
N PRO A 177 -7.62 6.66 -21.66
CA PRO A 177 -8.66 7.68 -21.56
C PRO A 177 -10.01 7.08 -22.00
N TYR A 178 -11.03 7.26 -21.17
CA TYR A 178 -12.42 6.84 -21.44
C TYR A 178 -12.62 5.34 -21.71
N ASN A 179 -11.72 4.47 -21.23
CA ASN A 179 -11.82 3.02 -21.41
C ASN A 179 -11.52 2.28 -20.11
N ILE A 180 -11.90 1.01 -20.07
CA ILE A 180 -11.72 0.12 -18.91
C ILE A 180 -10.22 -0.14 -18.73
N SER A 181 -9.76 -0.01 -17.49
CA SER A 181 -8.38 -0.33 -17.12
C SER A 181 -8.10 -1.82 -17.28
N PHE A 182 -6.89 -2.20 -17.64
CA PHE A 182 -6.54 -3.62 -17.82
C PHE A 182 -5.11 -3.94 -17.41
N THR A 183 -4.91 -5.18 -16.99
CA THR A 183 -3.61 -5.62 -16.48
C THR A 183 -2.67 -5.98 -17.63
N LEU A 184 -1.50 -5.33 -17.67
CA LEU A 184 -0.45 -5.63 -18.64
C LEU A 184 0.47 -6.75 -18.16
N LYS A 185 0.84 -6.70 -16.88
CA LYS A 185 1.85 -7.56 -16.29
C LYS A 185 1.58 -7.79 -14.81
N VAL A 186 1.88 -8.98 -14.34
CA VAL A 186 1.87 -9.34 -12.92
C VAL A 186 3.18 -10.02 -12.59
N GLU A 187 3.83 -9.58 -11.53
CA GLU A 187 5.03 -10.19 -10.97
C GLU A 187 4.79 -10.51 -9.51
N VAL A 188 5.28 -11.67 -9.06
CA VAL A 188 5.10 -12.12 -7.69
C VAL A 188 6.44 -12.55 -7.13
N TYR A 189 6.74 -12.06 -5.94
CA TYR A 189 7.97 -12.34 -5.23
C TYR A 189 7.69 -12.87 -3.83
N GLU A 190 8.47 -13.85 -3.38
CA GLU A 190 8.53 -14.28 -2.00
C GLU A 190 9.64 -13.52 -1.27
N ALA A 191 9.39 -13.07 -0.05
CA ALA A 191 10.44 -12.55 0.81
C ALA A 191 11.32 -13.71 1.30
N ASP A 192 12.56 -13.79 0.82
CA ASP A 192 13.52 -14.74 1.36
C ASP A 192 14.14 -14.18 2.65
N ALA A 193 13.91 -14.88 3.76
CA ALA A 193 14.48 -14.57 5.06
C ALA A 193 15.69 -15.48 5.41
N CYS A 194 16.17 -16.30 4.48
CA CYS A 194 17.28 -17.21 4.71
C CYS A 194 18.57 -16.43 5.01
N LYS A 195 18.91 -16.42 6.31
CA LYS A 195 20.18 -16.04 6.97
C LYS A 195 21.22 -15.37 6.05
N GLY A 196 20.96 -14.13 5.65
CA GLY A 196 21.95 -13.22 5.05
C GLY A 196 21.52 -12.56 3.75
N ALA A 197 20.61 -13.17 2.99
CA ALA A 197 20.03 -12.57 1.79
C ALA A 197 18.60 -12.14 2.10
N HIS A 198 18.43 -10.91 2.58
CA HIS A 198 17.11 -10.29 2.64
C HIS A 198 16.78 -9.74 1.25
N CYS A 199 16.23 -10.60 0.38
CA CYS A 199 15.84 -10.22 -0.97
C CYS A 199 14.49 -10.79 -1.38
N TRP A 200 13.91 -10.20 -2.42
CA TRP A 200 12.74 -10.71 -3.09
C TRP A 200 13.15 -11.78 -4.10
N VAL A 201 12.51 -12.95 -4.03
CA VAL A 201 12.77 -14.07 -4.94
C VAL A 201 11.55 -14.29 -5.82
N PRO A 202 11.69 -14.23 -7.16
CA PRO A 202 10.54 -14.37 -8.07
C PRO A 202 9.93 -15.76 -7.98
N ILE A 203 8.60 -15.83 -7.90
CA ILE A 203 7.84 -17.08 -7.89
C ILE A 203 7.51 -17.49 -9.33
N VAL A 204 8.06 -18.62 -9.76
CA VAL A 204 7.87 -19.16 -11.12
C VAL A 204 6.98 -20.41 -11.15
N GLY A 205 6.77 -21.06 -10.00
CA GLY A 205 6.09 -22.37 -9.89
C GLY A 205 4.61 -22.33 -9.49
N GLY A 206 4.03 -21.15 -9.31
CA GLY A 206 2.70 -20.97 -8.70
C GLY A 206 2.75 -20.72 -7.19
N LEU A 207 1.58 -20.64 -6.57
CA LEU A 207 1.36 -20.25 -5.17
C LEU A 207 1.16 -21.45 -4.23
N GLY A 208 1.42 -22.68 -4.70
CA GLY A 208 1.27 -23.89 -3.90
C GLY A 208 -0.20 -24.20 -3.60
N SER A 209 -1.05 -24.14 -4.62
CA SER A 209 -2.51 -24.35 -4.52
C SER A 209 -3.28 -23.25 -3.76
N GLN A 210 -2.61 -22.15 -3.41
CA GLN A 210 -3.27 -20.96 -2.92
C GLN A 210 -3.81 -20.11 -4.08
N THR A 211 -4.86 -19.36 -3.78
CA THR A 211 -5.44 -18.33 -4.64
C THR A 211 -5.33 -17.01 -3.92
N LEU A 212 -4.88 -15.96 -4.60
CA LEU A 212 -4.84 -14.61 -4.06
C LEU A 212 -6.06 -13.82 -4.55
N PHE A 213 -6.67 -13.08 -3.64
CA PHE A 213 -7.71 -12.11 -3.92
C PHE A 213 -7.17 -10.74 -3.55
N ILE A 214 -7.02 -9.89 -4.55
CA ILE A 214 -6.42 -8.57 -4.43
C ILE A 214 -7.51 -7.54 -4.64
N SER A 215 -7.65 -6.64 -3.67
CA SER A 215 -8.30 -5.36 -3.84
C SER A 215 -7.44 -4.27 -3.24
N ARG A 216 -7.80 -3.03 -3.53
CA ARG A 216 -7.12 -1.84 -2.98
C ARG A 216 -7.01 -1.86 -1.45
N PHE A 217 -8.09 -2.23 -0.76
CA PHE A 217 -8.15 -2.17 0.71
C PHE A 217 -7.95 -3.53 1.39
N PHE A 218 -7.95 -4.62 0.61
CA PHE A 218 -7.94 -5.95 1.18
C PHE A 218 -7.30 -6.96 0.25
N CYS A 219 -6.20 -7.53 0.71
CA CYS A 219 -5.54 -8.65 0.07
C CYS A 219 -5.67 -9.89 0.95
N LYS A 220 -6.00 -11.05 0.34
CA LYS A 220 -6.10 -12.31 1.07
C LYS A 220 -5.65 -13.49 0.24
N SER A 221 -4.94 -14.41 0.88
CA SER A 221 -4.64 -15.74 0.34
C SER A 221 -5.62 -16.76 0.91
N ILE A 222 -6.14 -17.65 0.05
CA ILE A 222 -7.09 -18.71 0.41
C ILE A 222 -6.71 -19.99 -0.32
N SER A 223 -6.78 -21.13 0.36
CA SER A 223 -6.71 -22.45 -0.28
C SER A 223 -8.02 -22.73 -1.00
N THR A 224 -7.97 -22.98 -2.31
CA THR A 224 -9.16 -23.33 -3.09
C THR A 224 -9.20 -24.82 -3.39
N CYS A 225 -10.41 -25.41 -3.32
CA CYS A 225 -10.62 -26.79 -3.74
C CYS A 225 -10.82 -26.92 -5.26
N ASP A 226 -11.12 -25.81 -5.95
CA ASP A 226 -11.29 -25.78 -7.40
C ASP A 226 -9.92 -25.70 -8.08
N GLU A 227 -9.57 -26.75 -8.84
CA GLU A 227 -8.33 -26.80 -9.62
C GLU A 227 -8.20 -25.62 -10.59
N ALA A 228 -9.31 -25.05 -11.05
CA ALA A 228 -9.28 -23.91 -11.95
C ALA A 228 -8.71 -22.66 -11.27
N ASP A 229 -8.96 -22.46 -9.97
CA ASP A 229 -8.55 -21.27 -9.20
C ASP A 229 -7.21 -21.46 -8.47
N GLN A 230 -6.68 -22.68 -8.41
CA GLN A 230 -5.37 -22.93 -7.85
C GLN A 230 -4.28 -22.13 -8.58
N ASP A 231 -3.41 -21.49 -7.79
CA ASP A 231 -2.30 -20.68 -8.29
C ASP A 231 -2.75 -19.48 -9.13
N ALA A 232 -3.97 -18.97 -8.87
CA ALA A 232 -4.51 -17.79 -9.52
C ALA A 232 -4.52 -16.55 -8.62
N ILE A 233 -4.55 -15.38 -9.25
CA ILE A 233 -4.67 -14.07 -8.60
C ILE A 233 -5.89 -13.38 -9.21
N HIS A 234 -6.85 -13.01 -8.37
CA HIS A 234 -8.06 -12.30 -8.76
C HIS A 234 -7.95 -10.82 -8.39
N PHE A 235 -8.21 -9.95 -9.36
CA PHE A 235 -8.24 -8.50 -9.17
C PHE A 235 -9.70 -8.03 -9.15
N ILE A 236 -10.16 -7.43 -8.05
CA ILE A 236 -11.59 -7.11 -7.88
C ILE A 236 -12.08 -6.02 -8.85
N ASP A 237 -11.21 -5.06 -9.17
CA ASP A 237 -11.49 -3.85 -9.91
C ASP A 237 -11.82 -4.17 -11.37
N THR A 238 -11.02 -5.01 -12.02
CA THR A 238 -11.25 -5.44 -13.41
C THR A 238 -11.98 -6.79 -13.52
N GLY A 239 -12.08 -7.52 -12.41
CA GLY A 239 -12.50 -8.91 -12.38
C GLY A 239 -11.49 -9.86 -13.03
N GLU A 240 -10.35 -9.37 -13.52
CA GLU A 240 -9.36 -10.20 -14.19
C GLU A 240 -8.79 -11.27 -13.23
N LYS A 241 -8.51 -12.42 -13.83
CA LYS A 241 -7.84 -13.53 -13.18
C LYS A 241 -6.53 -13.81 -13.89
N TYR A 242 -5.44 -13.69 -13.15
CA TYR A 242 -4.11 -14.08 -13.59
C TYR A 242 -3.82 -15.51 -13.17
N ASN A 243 -3.43 -16.38 -14.11
CA ASN A 243 -2.97 -17.73 -13.80
C ASN A 243 -1.44 -17.75 -13.74
N MET A 244 -0.86 -18.05 -12.58
CA MET A 244 0.60 -18.04 -12.39
C MET A 244 1.32 -19.13 -13.22
N LYS A 245 0.68 -20.28 -13.45
CA LYS A 245 1.29 -21.41 -14.17
C LYS A 245 1.38 -21.15 -15.67
N SER A 246 0.30 -20.68 -16.28
CA SER A 246 0.26 -20.35 -17.71
C SER A 246 0.73 -18.92 -18.02
N GLN A 247 0.85 -18.07 -17.00
CA GLN A 247 1.16 -16.64 -17.11
C GLN A 247 0.20 -15.89 -18.04
N THR A 248 -1.08 -16.25 -17.99
CA THR A 248 -2.13 -15.67 -18.85
C THR A 248 -3.15 -14.90 -18.02
N MET A 249 -3.62 -13.79 -18.57
CA MET A 249 -4.74 -13.02 -18.03
C MET A 249 -6.06 -13.50 -18.62
N SER A 250 -7.11 -13.56 -17.80
CA SER A 250 -8.48 -13.77 -18.28
C SER A 250 -9.03 -12.52 -18.98
N LYS A 251 -10.20 -12.66 -19.61
CA LYS A 251 -10.94 -11.49 -20.07
C LYS A 251 -11.40 -10.65 -18.87
N ILE A 252 -11.36 -9.34 -19.05
CA ILE A 252 -12.05 -8.37 -18.20
C ILE A 252 -13.54 -8.65 -18.29
N TRP A 253 -14.22 -8.62 -17.15
CA TRP A 253 -15.67 -8.79 -17.09
C TRP A 253 -16.33 -7.85 -16.08
N ARG A 254 -15.54 -6.99 -15.43
CA ARG A 254 -16.01 -5.90 -14.55
C ARG A 254 -15.17 -4.65 -14.78
N ASP A 255 -15.77 -3.52 -14.46
CA ASP A 255 -15.12 -2.22 -14.33
C ASP A 255 -15.70 -1.59 -13.06
N ILE A 256 -15.15 -1.98 -11.91
CA ILE A 256 -15.53 -1.42 -10.62
C ILE A 256 -14.50 -0.38 -10.25
N GLU A 257 -14.97 0.78 -9.78
CA GLU A 257 -14.07 1.82 -9.29
C GLU A 257 -13.11 1.24 -8.24
N TYR A 258 -11.82 1.41 -8.53
CA TYR A 258 -10.72 0.90 -7.71
C TYR A 258 -10.83 1.33 -6.24
N PHE A 259 -11.39 2.52 -6.00
CA PHE A 259 -11.55 3.14 -4.69
C PHE A 259 -12.77 2.67 -3.89
N GLU A 260 -13.66 1.85 -4.45
CA GLU A 260 -14.93 1.48 -3.82
C GLU A 260 -15.10 -0.03 -3.59
N SER A 261 -14.06 -0.82 -3.88
CA SER A 261 -14.18 -2.27 -4.01
C SER A 261 -13.50 -3.07 -2.89
N MET A 262 -14.23 -4.00 -2.27
CA MET A 262 -13.70 -4.95 -1.29
C MET A 262 -14.29 -6.35 -1.47
N TRP A 263 -13.47 -7.37 -1.22
CA TRP A 263 -13.92 -8.76 -1.23
C TRP A 263 -14.74 -9.10 0.00
N ILE A 264 -15.88 -9.78 -0.20
CA ILE A 264 -16.67 -10.37 0.88
C ILE A 264 -16.60 -11.88 0.73
N PHE A 265 -15.93 -12.54 1.68
CA PHE A 265 -15.87 -13.99 1.75
C PHE A 265 -16.91 -14.50 2.73
N SER A 266 -17.78 -15.40 2.28
CA SER A 266 -18.66 -16.11 3.21
C SER A 266 -17.81 -17.02 4.11
N PRO A 267 -18.13 -17.16 5.40
CA PRO A 267 -17.37 -18.02 6.33
C PRO A 267 -17.23 -19.46 5.85
N GLU A 268 -18.20 -19.94 5.06
CA GLU A 268 -18.26 -21.29 4.50
C GLU A 268 -17.25 -21.54 3.36
N LEU A 269 -16.70 -20.47 2.77
CA LEU A 269 -15.73 -20.54 1.65
C LEU A 269 -14.27 -20.36 2.10
N VAL A 270 -14.05 -20.02 3.38
CA VAL A 270 -12.71 -19.87 3.97
C VAL A 270 -12.46 -21.12 4.80
N VAL A 271 -11.77 -22.11 4.22
CA VAL A 271 -11.39 -23.37 4.87
C VAL A 271 -10.18 -23.16 5.78
#